data_AF-A0A2N5Y123-F1
#
_entry.id   AF-A0A2N5Y123-F1
#
_cell.length_a   1.000
_cell.length_b   1.000
_cell.length_c   1.000
_cell.angle_alpha   90.00
_cell.angle_beta   90.00
_cell.angle_gamma   90.00
#
_symmetry.space_group_name_H-M   'P 1'
#
loop_
_entity.id
_entity.type
_entity.pdbx_description
1 polymer ?
#
loop_
_entity_poly.entity_id
_entity_poly.type
_entity_poly.pdbx_seq_one_letter_code
_entity_poly.pdbx_strand_id
1 'polypeptide(L)'
;MVALLGTALQLTVIELKKADRLGQLPTQTGDWVRFFEHWQEDSIMTDITHEPVKKAMGRILELSADEEAQRLAFVRERGLRDWNSSIRAAREEGLEQGLEQGLEQGLEQGERRVLQRQLVRRFGELPVWAAEKLEAASAEQLDTWADEILAAKTLDEVFGR
;
A
#
# COMPACT_ATOMS: atom_id res chain seq x y z
N MET A 1 -23.39 -20.33 16.11
CA MET A 1 -24.46 -19.48 16.68
C MET A 1 -25.71 -19.63 15.82
N VAL A 2 -26.88 -19.87 16.42
CA VAL A 2 -28.15 -19.99 15.68
C VAL A 2 -29.09 -18.89 16.18
N ALA A 3 -29.61 -18.08 15.28
CA ALA A 3 -30.58 -17.04 15.56
C ALA A 3 -31.85 -17.28 14.74
N LEU A 4 -33.01 -17.22 15.38
CA LEU A 4 -34.32 -17.30 14.72
C LEU A 4 -34.82 -15.89 14.43
N LEU A 5 -35.08 -15.59 13.16
CA LEU A 5 -35.61 -14.31 12.71
C LEU A 5 -37.09 -14.51 12.34
N GLY A 6 -37.94 -14.53 13.38
CA GLY A 6 -39.37 -14.84 13.26
C GLY A 6 -39.67 -16.34 13.10
N THR A 7 -40.81 -16.68 12.50
CA THR A 7 -41.22 -18.08 12.23
C THR A 7 -40.75 -18.60 10.87
N ALA A 8 -40.17 -17.75 10.02
CA ALA A 8 -39.91 -18.04 8.62
C ALA A 8 -38.41 -18.16 8.26
N LEU A 9 -37.49 -17.72 9.12
CA LEU A 9 -36.06 -17.71 8.80
C LEU A 9 -35.18 -18.08 10.00
N GLN A 10 -34.19 -18.95 9.75
CA GLN A 10 -33.13 -19.29 10.69
C GLN A 10 -31.77 -18.88 10.11
N LEU A 11 -30.99 -18.11 10.88
CA LEU A 11 -29.60 -17.79 10.57
C LEU A 11 -28.67 -18.66 11.40
N THR A 12 -27.80 -19.40 10.73
CA THR A 12 -26.78 -20.25 11.37
C THR A 12 -25.40 -19.76 10.96
N VAL A 13 -24.60 -19.31 11.93
CA VAL A 13 -23.21 -18.89 11.74
C VAL A 13 -22.28 -19.96 12.30
N ILE A 14 -21.46 -20.53 11.42
CA ILE A 14 -20.48 -21.59 11.72
C ILE A 14 -19.12 -21.16 11.15
N GLU A 15 -18.07 -21.30 11.96
CA GLU A 15 -16.69 -21.20 11.50
C GLU A 15 -16.21 -22.61 11.12
N LEU A 16 -15.95 -22.84 9.83
CA LEU A 16 -15.66 -24.18 9.28
C LEU A 16 -14.51 -24.87 10.01
N LYS A 17 -13.39 -24.18 10.27
CA LYS A 17 -12.24 -24.73 11.03
C LYS A 17 -12.56 -25.24 12.44
N LYS A 18 -13.75 -24.94 12.98
CA LYS A 18 -14.23 -25.36 14.30
C LYS A 18 -15.45 -26.29 14.20
N ALA A 19 -15.92 -26.63 13.00
CA ALA A 19 -17.14 -27.39 12.79
C ALA A 19 -17.08 -28.78 13.43
N ASP A 20 -15.93 -29.45 13.37
CA ASP A 20 -15.68 -30.74 14.04
C ASP A 20 -15.94 -30.70 15.56
N ARG A 21 -15.81 -29.52 16.18
CA ARG A 21 -16.01 -29.33 17.63
C ARG A 21 -17.49 -29.18 18.01
N LEU A 22 -18.39 -29.03 17.04
CA LEU A 22 -19.82 -28.77 17.28
C LEU A 22 -20.64 -30.04 17.53
N GLY A 23 -20.02 -31.24 17.44
CA GLY A 23 -20.73 -32.51 17.63
C GLY A 23 -21.71 -32.81 16.48
N GLN A 24 -22.75 -33.61 16.74
CA GLN A 24 -23.75 -33.92 15.70
C GLN A 24 -24.59 -32.68 15.34
N LEU A 25 -24.37 -32.18 14.13
CA LEU A 25 -25.19 -31.13 13.52
C LEU A 25 -26.46 -31.75 12.89
N PRO A 26 -27.58 -30.99 12.84
CA PRO A 26 -28.74 -31.39 12.05
C PRO A 26 -28.35 -31.66 10.60
N THR A 27 -28.92 -32.69 9.97
CA THR A 27 -28.53 -33.15 8.62
C THR A 27 -28.50 -32.02 7.58
N GLN A 28 -29.47 -31.10 7.60
CA GLN A 28 -29.49 -29.96 6.69
C GLN A 28 -28.24 -29.06 6.84
N THR A 29 -27.86 -28.72 8.07
CA THR A 29 -26.67 -27.89 8.36
C THR A 29 -25.38 -28.69 8.16
N GLY A 30 -25.38 -29.97 8.55
CA GLY A 30 -24.24 -30.87 8.41
C GLY A 30 -23.89 -31.12 6.95
N ASP A 31 -24.87 -31.27 6.07
CA ASP A 31 -24.64 -31.44 4.63
C ASP A 31 -24.04 -30.18 4.00
N TRP A 32 -24.41 -28.97 4.45
CA TRP A 32 -23.76 -27.72 4.03
C TRP A 32 -22.32 -27.61 4.52
N VAL A 33 -22.05 -27.95 5.78
CA VAL A 33 -20.68 -27.98 6.33
C VAL A 33 -19.82 -28.98 5.56
N ARG A 34 -20.32 -30.20 5.37
CA ARG A 34 -19.65 -31.25 4.60
C ARG A 34 -19.36 -30.82 3.18
N PHE A 35 -20.31 -30.16 2.52
CA PHE A 35 -20.09 -29.58 1.20
C PHE A 35 -18.94 -28.58 1.22
N PHE A 36 -18.95 -27.57 2.09
CA PHE A 36 -17.87 -26.57 2.08
C PHE A 36 -16.49 -27.12 2.45
N GLU A 37 -16.41 -28.15 3.30
CA GLU A 37 -15.15 -28.76 3.73
C GLU A 37 -14.60 -29.80 2.75
N HIS A 38 -15.48 -30.56 2.08
CA HIS A 38 -15.11 -31.74 1.30
C HIS A 38 -15.60 -31.71 -0.15
N TRP A 39 -15.91 -30.55 -0.72
CA TRP A 39 -16.48 -30.42 -2.08
C TRP A 39 -15.63 -31.04 -3.21
N GLN A 40 -14.36 -31.36 -2.98
CA GLN A 40 -13.47 -32.02 -3.94
C GLN A 40 -13.34 -33.54 -3.73
N GLU A 41 -13.99 -34.10 -2.69
CA GLU A 41 -13.90 -35.52 -2.33
C GLU A 41 -15.16 -36.27 -2.79
N ASP A 42 -15.11 -36.87 -3.97
CA ASP A 42 -16.26 -37.53 -4.63
C ASP A 42 -16.98 -38.54 -3.73
N SER A 43 -16.26 -39.32 -2.93
CA SER A 43 -16.83 -40.33 -2.02
C SER A 43 -17.64 -39.73 -0.87
N ILE A 44 -17.28 -38.54 -0.39
CA ILE A 44 -18.00 -37.83 0.68
C ILE A 44 -19.19 -37.08 0.11
N MET A 45 -19.06 -36.59 -1.12
CA MET A 45 -20.08 -35.83 -1.83
C MET A 45 -21.27 -36.69 -2.28
N THR A 46 -21.06 -37.98 -2.58
CA THR A 46 -22.15 -38.92 -2.93
C THR A 46 -23.12 -39.20 -1.78
N ASP A 47 -22.67 -39.03 -0.53
CA ASP A 47 -23.47 -39.30 0.68
C ASP A 47 -24.35 -38.11 1.09
N ILE A 48 -24.19 -36.94 0.45
CA ILE A 48 -25.03 -35.78 0.69
C ILE A 48 -26.42 -36.07 0.11
N THR A 49 -27.45 -35.89 0.95
CA THR A 49 -28.84 -36.16 0.55
C THR A 49 -29.68 -34.90 0.48
N HIS A 50 -29.25 -33.82 1.12
CA HIS A 50 -30.00 -32.57 1.17
C HIS A 50 -30.05 -31.86 -0.19
N GLU A 51 -31.27 -31.73 -0.76
CA GLU A 51 -31.47 -31.20 -2.11
C GLU A 51 -30.94 -29.78 -2.37
N PRO A 52 -31.10 -28.81 -1.47
CA PRO A 52 -30.51 -27.49 -1.63
C PRO A 52 -28.98 -27.51 -1.84
N VAL A 53 -28.27 -28.42 -1.16
CA VAL A 53 -26.82 -28.59 -1.33
C VAL A 53 -26.50 -29.16 -2.70
N LYS A 54 -27.25 -30.17 -3.15
CA LYS A 54 -27.10 -30.74 -4.50
C LYS A 54 -27.35 -29.71 -5.61
N LYS A 55 -28.37 -28.87 -5.46
CA LYS A 55 -28.65 -27.77 -6.40
C LYS A 55 -27.51 -26.74 -6.43
N ALA A 56 -26.97 -26.36 -5.28
CA ALA A 56 -25.84 -25.44 -5.21
C ALA A 56 -24.58 -26.03 -5.84
N MET A 57 -24.29 -27.31 -5.56
CA MET A 57 -23.18 -28.05 -6.17
C MET A 57 -23.34 -28.13 -7.70
N GLY A 58 -24.51 -28.52 -8.20
CA GLY A 58 -24.78 -28.56 -9.64
C GLY A 58 -24.57 -27.19 -10.29
N ARG A 59 -24.98 -26.11 -9.62
CA ARG A 59 -24.76 -24.76 -10.12
C ARG A 59 -23.29 -24.36 -10.18
N ILE A 60 -22.48 -24.75 -9.19
CA ILE A 60 -21.04 -24.50 -9.19
C ILE A 60 -20.35 -25.31 -10.29
N LEU A 61 -20.72 -26.58 -10.45
CA LEU A 61 -20.22 -27.43 -11.52
C LEU A 61 -20.55 -26.84 -12.89
N GLU A 62 -21.78 -26.40 -13.13
CA GLU A 62 -22.19 -25.71 -14.36
C GLU A 62 -21.35 -24.44 -14.63
N LEU A 63 -21.17 -23.59 -13.62
CA LEU A 63 -20.37 -22.37 -13.74
C LEU A 63 -18.90 -22.66 -13.99
N SER A 64 -18.41 -23.81 -13.52
CA SER A 64 -17.05 -24.29 -13.72
C SER A 64 -16.89 -25.17 -14.97
N ALA A 65 -17.96 -25.59 -15.64
CA ALA A 65 -17.87 -26.50 -16.78
C ALA A 65 -17.41 -25.79 -18.08
N ASP A 66 -17.50 -24.46 -18.12
CA ASP A 66 -17.02 -23.65 -19.23
C ASP A 66 -15.55 -23.25 -19.02
N GLU A 67 -14.64 -23.98 -19.66
CA GLU A 67 -13.20 -23.71 -19.64
C GLU A 67 -12.85 -22.29 -20.09
N GLU A 68 -13.60 -21.72 -21.03
CA GLU A 68 -13.34 -20.37 -21.55
C GLU A 68 -13.74 -19.32 -20.51
N ALA A 69 -14.89 -19.51 -19.86
CA ALA A 69 -15.30 -18.67 -18.74
C ALA A 69 -14.29 -18.73 -17.57
N GLN A 70 -13.76 -19.91 -17.25
CA GLN A 70 -12.70 -20.06 -16.24
C GLN A 70 -11.42 -19.34 -16.65
N ARG A 71 -10.97 -19.51 -17.90
CA ARG A 71 -9.77 -18.83 -18.43
C ARG A 71 -9.93 -17.32 -18.37
N LEU A 72 -11.06 -16.78 -18.82
CA LEU A 72 -11.33 -15.35 -18.81
C LEU A 72 -11.37 -14.78 -17.37
N ALA A 73 -11.96 -15.52 -16.43
CA ALA A 73 -11.97 -15.13 -15.01
C ALA A 73 -10.54 -15.10 -14.44
N PHE A 74 -9.73 -16.11 -14.71
CA PHE A 74 -8.34 -16.17 -14.28
C PHE A 74 -7.50 -15.03 -14.89
N VAL A 75 -7.64 -14.76 -16.19
CA VAL A 75 -6.95 -13.66 -16.88
C VAL A 75 -7.34 -12.31 -16.29
N ARG A 76 -8.63 -12.08 -16.03
CA ARG A 76 -9.12 -10.86 -15.37
C ARG A 76 -8.51 -10.72 -13.97
N GLU A 77 -8.55 -11.76 -13.17
CA GLU A 77 -8.04 -11.73 -11.80
C GLU A 77 -6.53 -11.46 -11.77
N ARG A 78 -5.77 -12.11 -12.67
CA ARG A 78 -4.35 -11.83 -12.87
C ARG A 78 -4.11 -10.38 -13.28
N GLY A 79 -4.83 -9.87 -14.28
CA GLY A 79 -4.71 -8.49 -14.72
C GLY A 79 -4.98 -7.47 -13.61
N LEU A 80 -5.97 -7.74 -12.76
CA LEU A 80 -6.24 -6.92 -11.58
C LEU A 80 -5.11 -6.98 -10.54
N ARG A 81 -4.51 -8.15 -10.30
CA ARG A 81 -3.36 -8.29 -9.40
C ARG A 81 -2.13 -7.56 -9.93
N ASP A 82 -1.85 -7.70 -11.21
CA ASP A 82 -0.71 -7.06 -11.88
C ASP A 82 -0.89 -5.53 -11.83
N TRP A 83 -2.08 -5.02 -12.17
CA TRP A 83 -2.41 -3.60 -12.08
C TRP A 83 -2.30 -3.04 -10.66
N ASN A 84 -2.84 -3.76 -9.67
CA ASN A 84 -2.74 -3.34 -8.26
C ASN A 84 -1.29 -3.29 -7.79
N SER A 85 -0.47 -4.27 -8.19
CA SER A 85 0.95 -4.30 -7.86
C SER A 85 1.70 -3.15 -8.54
N SER A 86 1.44 -2.87 -9.82
CA SER A 86 2.10 -1.78 -10.55
C SER A 86 1.75 -0.40 -9.98
N ILE A 87 0.48 -0.18 -9.61
CA ILE A 87 0.05 1.10 -9.01
C ILE A 87 0.67 1.30 -7.62
N ARG A 88 0.80 0.24 -6.82
CA ARG A 88 1.50 0.32 -5.52
C ARG A 88 2.97 0.69 -5.70
N ALA A 89 3.67 -0.03 -6.59
CA ALA A 89 5.08 0.24 -6.87
C ALA A 89 5.29 1.68 -7.36
N ALA A 90 4.49 2.15 -8.32
CA ALA A 90 4.58 3.51 -8.84
C ALA A 90 4.31 4.57 -7.75
N ARG A 91 3.39 4.29 -6.82
CA ARG A 91 3.11 5.19 -5.70
C ARG A 91 4.25 5.24 -4.68
N GLU A 92 4.84 4.08 -4.38
CA GLU A 92 5.98 3.98 -3.47
C GLU A 92 7.19 4.71 -4.04
N GLU A 93 7.52 4.47 -5.31
CA GLU A 93 8.61 5.16 -6.01
C GLU A 93 8.39 6.67 -6.07
N GLY A 94 7.18 7.11 -6.42
CA GLY A 94 6.86 8.54 -6.46
C GLY A 94 6.93 9.22 -5.08
N LEU A 95 6.59 8.50 -4.01
CA LEU A 95 6.72 9.01 -2.65
C LEU A 95 8.19 9.11 -2.22
N GLU A 96 8.99 8.09 -2.54
CA GLU A 96 10.42 8.07 -2.23
C GLU A 96 11.16 9.21 -2.95
N GLN A 97 10.96 9.35 -4.26
CA GLN A 97 11.55 10.44 -5.05
C GLN A 97 11.09 11.82 -4.54
N GLY A 98 9.81 11.97 -4.21
CA GLY A 98 9.28 13.22 -3.68
C GLY A 98 9.86 13.58 -2.31
N LEU A 99 10.10 12.58 -1.45
CA LEU A 99 10.69 12.78 -0.13
C LEU A 99 12.19 13.11 -0.24
N GLU A 100 12.93 12.43 -1.10
CA GLU A 100 14.34 12.69 -1.35
C GLU A 100 14.56 14.11 -1.89
N GLN A 101 13.83 14.50 -2.94
CA GLN A 101 13.88 15.86 -3.50
C GLN A 101 13.47 16.92 -2.47
N GLY A 102 12.42 16.66 -1.70
CA GLY A 102 11.96 17.57 -0.66
C GLY A 102 12.98 17.75 0.47
N LEU A 103 13.67 16.68 0.85
CA LEU A 103 14.72 16.71 1.86
C LEU A 103 15.95 17.49 1.36
N GLU A 104 16.42 17.20 0.14
CA GLU A 104 17.57 17.88 -0.46
C GLU A 104 17.32 19.39 -0.60
N GLN A 105 16.18 19.79 -1.16
CA GLN A 105 15.79 21.20 -1.26
C GLN A 105 15.66 21.85 0.12
N GLY A 106 15.11 21.13 1.10
CA GLY A 106 14.94 21.63 2.47
C GLY A 106 16.28 21.87 3.18
N LEU A 107 17.26 20.99 2.97
CA LEU A 107 18.61 21.14 3.50
C LEU A 107 19.33 22.35 2.88
N GLU A 108 19.31 22.47 1.55
CA GLU A 108 19.94 23.58 0.83
C GLU A 108 19.34 24.94 1.23
N GLN A 109 18.00 25.03 1.30
CA GLN A 109 17.32 26.24 1.78
C GLN A 109 17.68 26.57 3.23
N GLY A 110 17.78 25.55 4.08
CA GLY A 110 18.18 25.69 5.48
C GLY A 110 19.60 26.23 5.62
N GLU A 111 20.54 25.65 4.88
CA GLU A 111 21.94 26.05 4.86
C GLU A 111 22.11 27.48 4.34
N ARG A 112 21.51 27.80 3.20
CA ARG A 112 21.50 29.16 2.62
C ARG A 112 21.02 30.19 3.64
N ARG A 113 19.90 29.89 4.33
CA ARG A 113 19.33 30.78 5.35
C ARG A 113 20.25 30.97 6.55
N VAL A 114 20.94 29.91 6.97
CA VAL A 114 21.92 30.00 8.07
C VAL A 114 23.12 30.84 7.63
N LEU A 115 23.69 30.57 6.46
CA LEU A 115 24.83 31.32 5.93
C LEU A 115 24.48 32.81 5.74
N GLN A 116 23.31 33.12 5.19
CA GLN A 116 22.81 34.50 5.06
C GLN A 116 22.83 35.23 6.41
N ARG A 117 22.30 34.59 7.46
CA ARG A 117 22.27 35.17 8.81
C ARG A 117 23.67 35.41 9.36
N GLN A 118 24.62 34.52 9.10
CA GLN A 118 26.01 34.69 9.54
C GLN A 118 26.71 35.83 8.78
N LEU A 119 26.52 35.89 7.46
CA LEU A 119 27.06 36.98 6.63
C LEU A 119 26.53 38.33 7.10
N VAL A 120 25.22 38.44 7.33
CA VAL A 120 24.61 39.67 7.86
C VAL A 120 25.18 40.04 9.23
N ARG A 121 25.36 39.04 10.10
CA ARG A 121 25.87 39.28 11.45
C ARG A 121 27.33 39.75 11.47
N ARG A 122 28.15 39.28 10.52
CA ARG A 122 29.59 39.57 10.48
C ARG A 122 29.91 40.82 9.66
N PHE A 123 29.19 41.05 8.57
CA PHE A 123 29.50 42.10 7.59
C PHE A 123 28.43 43.20 7.48
N GLY A 124 27.29 43.06 8.16
CA GLY A 124 26.16 44.00 8.08
C GLY A 124 25.20 43.66 6.93
N GLU A 125 24.35 44.61 6.52
CA GLU A 125 23.41 44.38 5.42
C GLU A 125 24.13 43.93 4.15
N LEU A 126 23.61 42.87 3.51
CA LEU A 126 24.23 42.34 2.30
C LEU A 126 23.92 43.24 1.11
N PRO A 127 24.94 43.66 0.33
CA PRO A 127 24.71 44.34 -0.93
C PRO A 127 23.99 43.40 -1.91
N VAL A 128 23.23 43.98 -2.84
CA VAL A 128 22.37 43.25 -3.80
C VAL A 128 23.11 42.10 -4.50
N TRP A 129 24.33 42.34 -4.97
CA TRP A 129 25.14 41.33 -5.65
C TRP A 129 25.45 40.10 -4.78
N ALA A 130 25.64 40.29 -3.46
CA ALA A 130 25.95 39.21 -2.54
C ALA A 130 24.70 38.39 -2.22
N ALA A 131 23.55 39.06 -2.10
CA ALA A 131 22.27 38.40 -1.92
C ALA A 131 21.90 37.55 -3.16
N GLU A 132 22.03 38.11 -4.37
CA GLU A 132 21.78 37.37 -5.62
C GLU A 132 22.71 36.16 -5.79
N LYS A 133 24.00 36.33 -5.45
CA LYS A 133 24.97 35.23 -5.50
C LYS A 133 24.65 34.12 -4.50
N LEU A 134 24.15 34.48 -3.32
CA LEU A 134 23.74 33.53 -2.29
C LEU A 134 22.46 32.77 -2.68
N GLU A 135 21.48 33.44 -3.28
CA GLU A 135 20.25 32.80 -3.77
C GLU A 135 20.51 31.82 -4.92
N ALA A 136 21.44 32.16 -5.82
CA ALA A 136 21.81 31.30 -6.96
C ALA A 136 22.87 30.23 -6.62
N ALA A 137 23.29 30.12 -5.36
CA ALA A 137 24.37 29.25 -4.94
C ALA A 137 23.99 27.77 -5.01
N SER A 138 24.92 26.92 -5.48
CA SER A 138 24.80 25.47 -5.31
C SER A 138 25.15 25.04 -3.88
N ALA A 139 24.76 23.82 -3.48
CA ALA A 139 25.14 23.24 -2.19
C ALA A 139 26.67 23.29 -1.94
N GLU A 140 27.48 22.92 -2.93
CA GLU A 140 28.95 22.97 -2.82
C GLU A 140 29.49 24.39 -2.58
N GLN A 141 28.84 25.40 -3.17
CA GLN A 141 29.21 26.80 -2.95
C GLN A 141 28.81 27.26 -1.54
N LEU A 142 27.63 26.86 -1.07
CA LEU A 142 27.18 27.15 0.30
C LEU A 142 28.14 26.54 1.33
N ASP A 143 28.53 25.28 1.16
CA ASP A 143 29.48 24.59 2.03
C ASP A 143 30.83 25.32 2.06
N THR A 144 31.37 25.64 0.88
CA THR A 144 32.65 26.34 0.75
C THR A 144 32.60 27.70 1.45
N TRP A 145 31.54 28.48 1.24
CA TRP A 145 31.39 29.78 1.87
C TRP A 145 31.11 29.68 3.37
N ALA A 146 30.50 28.60 3.85
CA ALA A 146 30.30 28.34 5.26
C ALA A 146 31.63 28.06 6.00
N ASP A 147 32.63 27.52 5.33
CA ASP A 147 33.99 27.39 5.86
C ASP A 147 34.75 28.74 5.77
N GLU A 148 34.71 29.40 4.61
CA GLU A 148 35.44 30.65 4.38
C GLU A 148 34.95 31.80 5.26
N ILE A 149 33.66 31.82 5.63
CA ILE A 149 33.10 32.83 6.54
C ILE A 149 33.71 32.79 7.95
N LEU A 150 34.51 31.79 8.30
CA LEU A 150 35.22 31.79 9.58
C LEU A 150 36.49 32.65 9.51
N ALA A 151 37.21 32.58 8.38
CA ALA A 151 38.52 33.21 8.21
C ALA A 151 38.48 34.55 7.48
N ALA A 152 37.61 34.71 6.49
CA ALA A 152 37.55 35.89 5.60
C ALA A 152 37.38 37.21 6.36
N LYS A 153 37.92 38.32 5.87
CA LYS A 153 37.74 39.66 6.46
C LYS A 153 36.70 40.50 5.73
N THR A 154 36.32 40.08 4.52
CA THR A 154 35.39 40.79 3.65
C THR A 154 34.43 39.81 2.96
N LEU A 155 33.33 40.33 2.41
CA LEU A 155 32.42 39.52 1.58
C LEU A 155 33.11 39.01 0.32
N ASP A 156 33.99 39.81 -0.30
CA ASP A 156 34.72 39.41 -1.51
C ASP A 156 35.58 38.17 -1.23
N GLU A 157 36.30 38.15 -0.10
CA GLU A 157 37.09 36.98 0.33
C GLU A 157 36.22 35.72 0.53
N VAL A 158 35.04 35.84 1.15
CA VAL A 158 34.12 34.69 1.31
C VAL A 158 33.68 34.14 -0.04
N PHE A 159 33.29 35.04 -0.96
CA PHE A 159 32.75 34.66 -2.24
C PHE A 159 33.81 34.36 -3.31
N GLY A 160 35.11 34.35 -2.93
CA GLY A 160 36.24 34.11 -3.83
C GLY A 160 36.37 35.15 -4.93
N ARG A 161 36.04 36.40 -4.63
CA ARG A 161 36.05 37.55 -5.55
C ARG A 161 37.29 38.42 -5.36
#